data_AF-A0A8J7XUZ0-F1
#
_entry.id   AF-A0A8J7XUZ0-F1
#
_cell.length_a   1.000
_cell.length_b   1.000
_cell.length_c   1.000
_cell.angle_alpha   90.00
_cell.angle_beta   90.00
_cell.angle_gamma   90.00
#
_symmetry.space_group_name_H-M   'P 1'
#
loop_
_entity.id
_entity.type
_entity.pdbx_description
1 polymer ?
#
loop_
_entity_poly.entity_id
_entity_poly.type
_entity_poly.pdbx_seq_one_letter_code
_entity_poly.pdbx_strand_id
1 'polypeptide(L)'
;MEYQSKKYRISNFQFTDSDVAGNKKRFKTLLQLIIQSMRERKKPYRICAEISPLFIDSETALYMKRAGFCEVQSGFEAASDSLLQKMQKRQKMVHNIQALKYAHQCNLPLYSLNIIRGIPTETEEDVKESCSNLKFFRFLFSKYRLEPTILLLLKGSLFYDEMSEKEREEWKEDSLWREIAPLHLIPEADRFEFFNFYNSTFSHYHLWSTFEHLLRFYEEQDRSYKWIETPDGSVVEEKGLKSHRYTLGRNETDLLVFCDSVKKFSELKREFSHLNEEELWLKLATLKDAGLLYYDKEGNCISVLDATKKASE
;
A
#
# COMPACT_ATOMS: atom_id res chain seq x y z
N MET A 1 13.85 -17.24 -17.70
CA MET A 1 14.97 -16.32 -17.37
C MET A 1 16.33 -16.93 -17.72
N GLU A 2 16.76 -18.04 -17.12
CA GLU A 2 18.13 -18.57 -17.31
C GLU A 2 18.58 -18.74 -18.76
N TYR A 3 17.72 -19.32 -19.61
CA TYR A 3 18.01 -19.47 -21.03
C TYR A 3 18.32 -18.13 -21.69
N GLN A 4 17.48 -17.12 -21.46
CA GLN A 4 17.67 -15.77 -21.97
C GLN A 4 18.99 -15.17 -21.45
N SER A 5 19.29 -15.38 -20.17
CA SER A 5 20.49 -14.86 -19.52
C SER A 5 21.78 -15.54 -19.99
N LYS A 6 21.74 -16.85 -20.30
CA LYS A 6 22.90 -17.62 -20.79
C LYS A 6 23.15 -17.36 -22.27
N LYS A 7 22.09 -17.37 -23.09
CA LYS A 7 22.19 -17.24 -24.55
C LYS A 7 22.43 -15.80 -24.99
N TYR A 8 21.72 -14.85 -24.39
CA TYR A 8 21.69 -13.45 -24.85
C TYR A 8 22.31 -12.46 -23.86
N ARG A 9 22.90 -12.96 -22.75
CA ARG A 9 23.53 -12.14 -21.70
C ARG A 9 22.57 -11.12 -21.04
N ILE A 10 21.26 -11.39 -21.10
CA ILE A 10 20.23 -10.56 -20.46
C ILE A 10 20.32 -10.71 -18.94
N SER A 11 20.20 -9.59 -18.22
CA SER A 11 20.16 -9.57 -16.75
C SER A 11 19.02 -8.71 -16.19
N ASN A 12 18.29 -8.00 -17.06
CA ASN A 12 17.12 -7.21 -16.69
C ASN A 12 15.86 -7.96 -17.14
N PHE A 13 14.88 -8.09 -16.25
CA PHE A 13 13.63 -8.76 -16.53
C PHE A 13 12.47 -7.93 -15.98
N GLN A 14 11.44 -7.75 -16.79
CA GLN A 14 10.17 -7.20 -16.35
C GLN A 14 9.13 -8.32 -16.40
N PHE A 15 8.49 -8.57 -15.26
CA PHE A 15 7.29 -9.38 -15.23
C PHE A 15 6.10 -8.50 -15.62
N THR A 16 5.32 -8.95 -16.59
CA THR A 16 4.12 -8.25 -17.08
C THR A 16 2.83 -8.90 -16.59
N ASP A 17 2.92 -9.99 -15.84
CA ASP A 17 1.79 -10.65 -15.20
C ASP A 17 1.15 -9.72 -14.16
N SER A 18 -0.17 -9.61 -14.18
CA SER A 18 -0.93 -8.86 -13.16
C SER A 18 -0.86 -9.50 -11.77
N ASP A 19 -0.42 -10.77 -11.67
CA ASP A 19 -0.17 -11.46 -10.41
C ASP A 19 1.02 -12.43 -10.54
N VAL A 20 2.24 -11.89 -10.41
CA VAL A 20 3.49 -12.67 -10.42
C VAL A 20 3.56 -13.67 -9.26
N ALA A 21 2.94 -13.32 -8.13
CA ALA A 21 3.04 -14.10 -6.91
C ALA A 21 2.13 -15.34 -6.96
N GLY A 22 0.89 -15.19 -7.43
CA GLY A 22 -0.14 -16.22 -7.47
C GLY A 22 -0.57 -16.67 -6.07
N ASN A 23 0.30 -17.40 -5.38
CA ASN A 23 0.12 -17.71 -3.95
C ASN A 23 1.47 -17.68 -3.22
N LYS A 24 1.44 -17.54 -1.88
CA LYS A 24 2.64 -17.39 -1.05
C LYS A 24 3.66 -18.51 -1.26
N LYS A 25 3.22 -19.77 -1.37
CA LYS A 25 4.12 -20.93 -1.56
C LYS A 25 4.81 -20.88 -2.92
N ARG A 26 4.05 -20.63 -3.99
CA ARG A 26 4.59 -20.49 -5.36
C ARG A 26 5.55 -19.31 -5.43
N PHE A 27 5.18 -18.16 -4.88
CA PHE A 27 6.02 -16.98 -4.92
C PHE A 27 7.34 -17.18 -4.18
N LYS A 28 7.29 -17.73 -2.95
CA LYS A 28 8.50 -18.10 -2.20
C LYS A 28 9.40 -19.06 -2.96
N THR A 29 8.82 -20.06 -3.62
CA THR A 29 9.56 -21.01 -4.48
C THR A 29 10.23 -20.30 -5.64
N LEU A 30 9.51 -19.41 -6.34
CA LEU A 30 10.05 -18.61 -7.44
C LEU A 30 11.23 -17.76 -6.98
N LEU A 31 11.09 -17.03 -5.86
CA LEU A 31 12.16 -16.19 -5.31
C LEU A 31 13.41 -17.02 -4.96
N GLN A 32 13.23 -18.18 -4.33
CA GLN A 32 14.33 -19.09 -3.99
C GLN A 32 15.06 -19.60 -5.24
N LEU A 33 14.32 -19.99 -6.29
CA LEU A 33 14.90 -20.42 -7.57
C LEU A 33 15.66 -19.30 -8.26
N ILE A 34 15.14 -18.06 -8.24
CA ILE A 34 15.84 -16.89 -8.78
C ILE A 34 17.15 -16.63 -8.03
N ILE A 35 17.11 -16.66 -6.69
CA ILE A 35 18.31 -16.49 -5.85
C ILE A 35 19.34 -17.58 -6.15
N GLN A 36 18.91 -18.85 -6.25
CA GLN A 36 19.79 -19.96 -6.59
C GLN A 36 20.43 -19.78 -7.97
N SER A 37 19.63 -19.43 -8.99
CA SER A 37 20.12 -19.14 -10.34
C SER A 37 21.18 -18.04 -10.35
N MET A 38 20.99 -16.97 -9.58
CA MET A 38 21.97 -15.87 -9.45
C MET A 38 23.30 -16.32 -8.82
N ARG A 39 23.23 -17.20 -7.82
CA ARG A 39 24.43 -17.78 -7.18
C ARG A 39 25.22 -18.64 -8.17
N GLU A 40 24.54 -19.52 -8.90
CA GLU A 40 25.17 -20.40 -9.89
C GLU A 40 25.83 -19.62 -11.04
N ARG A 41 25.15 -18.59 -11.55
CA ARG A 41 25.70 -17.73 -12.62
C ARG A 41 26.71 -16.69 -12.12
N LYS A 42 26.84 -16.50 -10.80
CA LYS A 42 27.66 -15.45 -10.14
C LYS A 42 27.39 -14.03 -10.69
N LYS A 43 26.13 -13.74 -11.05
CA LYS A 43 25.70 -12.44 -11.60
C LYS A 43 24.26 -12.12 -11.15
N PRO A 44 23.98 -10.89 -10.72
CA PRO A 44 22.64 -10.51 -10.28
C PRO A 44 21.67 -10.39 -11.45
N TYR A 45 20.38 -10.53 -11.15
CA TYR A 45 19.28 -10.05 -11.97
C TYR A 45 18.82 -8.69 -11.45
N ARG A 46 18.22 -7.91 -12.35
CA ARG A 46 17.44 -6.72 -12.05
C ARG A 46 16.01 -7.01 -12.48
N ILE A 47 15.10 -7.03 -11.53
CA ILE A 47 13.73 -7.46 -11.75
C ILE A 47 12.79 -6.30 -11.45
N CYS A 48 11.92 -6.03 -12.42
CA CYS A 48 10.79 -5.12 -12.29
C CYS A 48 9.49 -5.94 -12.30
N ALA A 49 8.55 -5.65 -11.41
CA ALA A 49 7.28 -6.36 -11.33
C ALA A 49 6.22 -5.57 -10.56
N GLU A 50 4.96 -5.81 -10.91
CA GLU A 50 3.83 -5.46 -10.05
C GLU A 50 3.54 -6.60 -9.06
N ILE A 51 3.40 -6.26 -7.77
CA ILE A 51 3.18 -7.22 -6.69
C ILE A 51 2.05 -6.72 -5.77
N SER A 52 1.07 -7.58 -5.50
CA SER A 52 0.03 -7.24 -4.51
C SER A 52 0.63 -7.10 -3.10
N PRO A 53 0.21 -6.08 -2.31
CA PRO A 53 0.62 -5.90 -0.92
C PRO A 53 0.46 -7.15 -0.03
N LEU A 54 -0.51 -8.03 -0.36
CA LEU A 54 -0.74 -9.31 0.35
C LEU A 54 0.48 -10.24 0.39
N PHE A 55 1.38 -10.10 -0.59
CA PHE A 55 2.58 -10.92 -0.72
C PHE A 55 3.85 -10.24 -0.21
N ILE A 56 3.76 -9.03 0.32
CA ILE A 56 4.90 -8.28 0.86
C ILE A 56 4.83 -8.35 2.39
N ASP A 57 5.36 -9.44 2.94
CA ASP A 57 5.61 -9.64 4.38
C ASP A 57 7.12 -9.63 4.68
N SER A 58 7.51 -9.76 5.94
CA SER A 58 8.91 -9.69 6.38
C SER A 58 9.82 -10.66 5.65
N GLU A 59 9.41 -11.93 5.52
CA GLU A 59 10.19 -12.96 4.84
C GLU A 59 10.25 -12.67 3.33
N THR A 60 9.10 -12.39 2.72
CA THR A 60 9.00 -12.26 1.27
C THR A 60 9.69 -11.00 0.77
N ALA A 61 9.58 -9.87 1.48
CA ALA A 61 10.29 -8.62 1.14
C ALA A 61 11.81 -8.82 1.13
N LEU A 62 12.35 -9.55 2.11
CA LEU A 62 13.76 -9.90 2.16
C LEU A 62 14.18 -10.79 0.98
N TYR A 63 13.36 -11.78 0.63
CA TYR A 63 13.63 -12.64 -0.52
C TYR A 63 13.52 -11.91 -1.86
N MET A 64 12.54 -11.00 -2.02
CA MET A 64 12.45 -10.14 -3.20
C MET A 64 13.70 -9.29 -3.36
N LYS A 65 14.17 -8.64 -2.29
CA LYS A 65 15.42 -7.88 -2.33
C LYS A 65 16.60 -8.75 -2.74
N ARG A 66 16.73 -9.95 -2.15
CA ARG A 66 17.79 -10.91 -2.45
C ARG A 66 17.68 -11.51 -3.85
N ALA A 67 16.47 -11.60 -4.41
CA ALA A 67 16.17 -12.10 -5.75
C ALA A 67 16.42 -11.06 -6.86
N GLY A 68 16.81 -9.83 -6.51
CA GLY A 68 17.16 -8.79 -7.46
C GLY A 68 15.99 -7.91 -7.88
N PHE A 69 14.88 -7.92 -7.15
CA PHE A 69 13.79 -6.96 -7.37
C PHE A 69 14.31 -5.56 -7.04
N CYS A 70 14.34 -4.71 -8.08
CA CYS A 70 14.87 -3.35 -8.00
C CYS A 70 13.85 -2.28 -8.34
N GLU A 71 12.68 -2.66 -8.84
CA GLU A 71 11.57 -1.76 -9.12
C GLU A 71 10.26 -2.52 -8.92
N VAL A 72 9.62 -2.32 -7.78
CA VAL A 72 8.39 -3.03 -7.43
C VAL A 72 7.25 -2.02 -7.41
N GLN A 73 6.30 -2.17 -8.33
CA GLN A 73 5.03 -1.49 -8.21
C GLN A 73 4.17 -2.29 -7.23
N SER A 74 3.74 -1.66 -6.14
CA SER A 74 2.82 -2.29 -5.21
C SER A 74 1.41 -1.81 -5.52
N GLY A 75 0.48 -2.72 -5.82
CA GLY A 75 -0.93 -2.40 -6.08
C GLY A 75 -1.64 -1.85 -4.83
N PHE A 76 -1.34 -0.61 -4.48
CA PHE A 76 -1.77 0.08 -3.26
C PHE A 76 -3.23 0.52 -3.36
N GLU A 77 -3.57 1.18 -4.46
CA GLU A 77 -4.89 1.60 -4.95
C GLU A 77 -5.68 2.55 -4.07
N ALA A 78 -5.67 2.40 -2.74
CA ALA A 78 -6.28 3.36 -1.84
C ALA A 78 -5.64 3.36 -0.45
N ALA A 79 -5.86 4.46 0.26
CA ALA A 79 -5.47 4.64 1.66
C ALA A 79 -6.63 4.33 2.64
N SER A 80 -7.77 3.80 2.17
CA SER A 80 -8.93 3.44 2.97
C SER A 80 -9.44 2.03 2.66
N ASP A 81 -9.97 1.35 3.66
CA ASP A 81 -10.56 0.02 3.45
C ASP A 81 -11.85 0.11 2.64
N SER A 82 -12.60 1.19 2.78
CA SER A 82 -13.86 1.39 2.05
C SER A 82 -13.66 1.49 0.54
N LEU A 83 -12.63 2.22 0.07
CA LEU A 83 -12.30 2.31 -1.36
C LEU A 83 -11.75 1.00 -1.89
N LEU A 84 -10.87 0.32 -1.13
CA LEU A 84 -10.37 -0.99 -1.52
C LEU A 84 -11.53 -1.99 -1.72
N GLN A 85 -12.51 -1.97 -0.81
CA GLN A 85 -13.71 -2.81 -0.93
C GLN A 85 -14.54 -2.47 -2.17
N LYS A 86 -14.79 -1.18 -2.45
CA LYS A 86 -15.54 -0.71 -3.63
C LYS A 86 -14.85 -1.06 -4.94
N MET A 87 -13.51 -1.07 -4.95
CA MET A 87 -12.71 -1.54 -6.08
C MET A 87 -12.53 -3.07 -6.12
N GLN A 88 -13.20 -3.81 -5.24
CA GLN A 88 -13.10 -5.27 -5.11
C GLN A 88 -11.67 -5.79 -4.94
N LYS A 89 -10.82 -4.99 -4.29
CA LYS A 89 -9.44 -5.36 -4.00
C LYS A 89 -9.41 -6.34 -2.82
N ARG A 90 -8.56 -7.36 -2.93
CA ARG A 90 -8.40 -8.39 -1.88
C ARG A 90 -7.59 -7.90 -0.71
N GLN A 91 -6.65 -6.97 -0.95
CA GLN A 91 -5.89 -6.33 0.10
C GLN A 91 -6.75 -5.35 0.90
N LYS A 92 -6.20 -4.96 2.04
CA LYS A 92 -6.76 -4.00 2.98
C LYS A 92 -5.67 -3.01 3.37
N MET A 93 -6.05 -1.93 4.03
CA MET A 93 -5.14 -0.90 4.51
C MET A 93 -4.05 -1.50 5.42
N VAL A 94 -4.38 -2.48 6.29
CA VAL A 94 -3.37 -3.23 7.08
C VAL A 94 -2.25 -3.84 6.23
N HIS A 95 -2.57 -4.34 5.03
CA HIS A 95 -1.62 -4.96 4.11
C HIS A 95 -0.78 -3.90 3.38
N ASN A 96 -1.38 -2.74 3.10
CA ASN A 96 -0.66 -1.59 2.56
C ASN A 96 0.40 -1.08 3.56
N ILE A 97 0.03 -0.89 4.84
CA ILE A 97 1.00 -0.57 5.91
C ILE A 97 2.09 -1.64 5.97
N GLN A 98 1.69 -2.92 6.00
CA GLN A 98 2.61 -4.04 6.08
C GLN A 98 3.66 -4.01 4.95
N ALA A 99 3.20 -3.82 3.71
CA ALA A 99 4.06 -3.78 2.53
C ALA A 99 5.09 -2.65 2.62
N LEU A 100 4.67 -1.42 2.95
CA LEU A 100 5.60 -0.29 3.08
C LEU A 100 6.57 -0.47 4.25
N LYS A 101 6.08 -0.95 5.39
CA LYS A 101 6.89 -1.20 6.59
C LYS A 101 8.01 -2.19 6.28
N TYR A 102 7.69 -3.37 5.75
CA TYR A 102 8.70 -4.37 5.45
C TYR A 102 9.58 -4.00 4.26
N ALA A 103 9.05 -3.27 3.27
CA ALA A 103 9.87 -2.73 2.21
C ALA A 103 10.90 -1.73 2.74
N HIS A 104 10.51 -0.86 3.68
CA HIS A 104 11.42 0.05 4.37
C HIS A 104 12.54 -0.74 5.09
N GLN A 105 12.16 -1.69 5.94
CA GLN A 105 13.09 -2.50 6.74
C GLN A 105 14.08 -3.30 5.87
N CYS A 106 13.60 -3.89 4.78
CA CYS A 106 14.41 -4.71 3.88
C CYS A 106 15.12 -3.92 2.77
N ASN A 107 14.96 -2.59 2.74
CA ASN A 107 15.41 -1.74 1.64
C ASN A 107 14.95 -2.23 0.25
N LEU A 108 13.71 -2.72 0.17
CA LEU A 108 13.04 -3.08 -1.07
C LEU A 108 12.49 -1.80 -1.71
N PRO A 109 12.88 -1.46 -2.94
CA PRO A 109 12.43 -0.24 -3.58
C PRO A 109 11.02 -0.44 -4.16
N LEU A 110 10.05 0.24 -3.55
CA LEU A 110 8.68 0.36 -4.07
C LEU A 110 8.54 1.67 -4.83
N TYR A 111 7.84 1.65 -5.97
CA TYR A 111 7.57 2.80 -6.81
C TYR A 111 6.09 2.84 -7.21
N SER A 112 5.63 4.01 -7.67
CA SER A 112 4.29 4.23 -8.23
C SER A 112 3.17 3.65 -7.36
N LEU A 113 3.15 4.09 -6.10
CA LEU A 113 2.13 3.68 -5.13
C LEU A 113 0.83 4.46 -5.40
N ASN A 114 0.12 4.03 -6.43
CA ASN A 114 -1.07 4.70 -6.91
C ASN A 114 -2.18 4.72 -5.87
N ILE A 115 -2.85 5.87 -5.76
CA ILE A 115 -4.09 6.06 -5.01
C ILE A 115 -5.16 6.48 -6.02
N ILE A 116 -6.03 5.55 -6.39
CA ILE A 116 -7.09 5.75 -7.37
C ILE A 116 -8.18 6.61 -6.73
N ARG A 117 -8.56 7.69 -7.43
CA ARG A 117 -9.64 8.60 -7.05
C ARG A 117 -10.69 8.73 -8.15
N GLY A 118 -11.87 9.19 -7.77
CA GLY A 118 -12.95 9.47 -8.71
C GLY A 118 -13.59 8.19 -9.26
N ILE A 119 -13.60 7.12 -8.47
CA ILE A 119 -14.40 5.94 -8.81
C ILE A 119 -15.90 6.30 -8.72
N PRO A 120 -16.78 5.73 -9.56
CA PRO A 120 -18.21 6.09 -9.60
C PRO A 120 -18.93 5.96 -8.25
N THR A 121 -18.52 5.01 -7.42
CA THR A 121 -19.17 4.68 -6.14
C THR A 121 -18.51 5.35 -4.92
N GLU A 122 -17.55 6.26 -5.13
CA GLU A 122 -16.86 7.02 -4.08
C GLU A 122 -17.82 7.92 -3.30
N THR A 123 -17.67 7.99 -1.97
CA THR A 123 -18.42 8.92 -1.10
C THR A 123 -17.46 9.87 -0.36
N GLU A 124 -17.99 10.91 0.28
CA GLU A 124 -17.16 11.82 1.10
C GLU A 124 -16.42 11.09 2.22
N GLU A 125 -17.09 10.13 2.87
CA GLU A 125 -16.55 9.36 3.99
C GLU A 125 -15.32 8.56 3.55
N ASP A 126 -15.29 8.07 2.31
CA ASP A 126 -14.15 7.35 1.75
C ASP A 126 -12.91 8.22 1.65
N VAL A 127 -13.09 9.46 1.18
CA VAL A 127 -12.00 10.43 1.01
C VAL A 127 -11.57 10.94 2.39
N LYS A 128 -12.51 11.17 3.31
CA LYS A 128 -12.21 11.52 4.72
C LYS A 128 -11.41 10.41 5.40
N GLU A 129 -11.80 9.14 5.22
CA GLU A 129 -11.04 7.99 5.74
C GLU A 129 -9.62 7.97 5.16
N SER A 130 -9.48 8.17 3.84
CA SER A 130 -8.18 8.24 3.17
C SER A 130 -7.29 9.35 3.75
N CYS A 131 -7.84 10.56 3.97
CA CYS A 131 -7.14 11.67 4.61
C CYS A 131 -6.69 11.33 6.03
N SER A 132 -7.59 10.78 6.85
CA SER A 132 -7.29 10.39 8.24
C SER A 132 -6.21 9.31 8.31
N ASN A 133 -6.16 8.41 7.31
CA ASN A 133 -5.24 7.29 7.27
C ASN A 133 -3.81 7.66 6.84
N LEU A 134 -3.60 8.85 6.24
CA LEU A 134 -2.24 9.31 5.88
C LEU A 134 -1.27 9.32 7.07
N LYS A 135 -1.77 9.55 8.29
CA LYS A 135 -0.94 9.55 9.50
C LYS A 135 -0.21 8.21 9.72
N PHE A 136 -0.76 7.08 9.28
CA PHE A 136 -0.15 5.77 9.48
C PHE A 136 1.04 5.51 8.53
N PHE A 137 1.24 6.34 7.51
CA PHE A 137 2.37 6.27 6.59
C PHE A 137 3.43 7.35 6.87
N ARG A 138 3.20 8.23 7.84
CA ARG A 138 3.98 9.47 8.04
C ARG A 138 5.49 9.27 8.20
N PHE A 139 5.91 8.14 8.76
CA PHE A 139 7.33 7.79 8.96
C PHE A 139 8.00 7.17 7.73
N LEU A 140 7.23 6.92 6.66
CA LEU A 140 7.64 6.20 5.46
C LEU A 140 7.69 7.12 4.24
N PHE A 141 7.06 8.30 4.30
CA PHE A 141 7.01 9.25 3.18
C PHE A 141 8.34 9.85 2.77
N SER A 142 9.35 9.81 3.65
CA SER A 142 10.73 10.18 3.30
C SER A 142 11.31 9.33 2.16
N LYS A 143 10.76 8.12 1.98
CA LYS A 143 11.24 7.15 1.00
C LYS A 143 10.19 6.73 -0.02
N TYR A 144 8.92 6.66 0.38
CA TYR A 144 7.85 6.15 -0.47
C TYR A 144 6.77 7.21 -0.65
N ARG A 145 6.54 7.62 -1.90
CA ARG A 145 5.52 8.61 -2.24
C ARG A 145 4.26 7.91 -2.71
N LEU A 146 3.11 8.43 -2.28
CA LEU A 146 1.81 8.00 -2.79
C LEU A 146 1.46 8.88 -3.99
N GLU A 147 0.87 8.30 -5.02
CA GLU A 147 0.58 9.00 -6.28
C GLU A 147 -0.93 9.00 -6.54
N PRO A 148 -1.64 10.10 -6.20
CA PRO A 148 -3.05 10.24 -6.55
C PRO A 148 -3.24 10.19 -8.06
N THR A 149 -4.00 9.21 -8.55
CA THR A 149 -4.29 9.00 -9.97
C THR A 149 -5.80 8.91 -10.18
N ILE A 150 -6.30 9.47 -11.28
CA ILE A 150 -7.72 9.42 -11.60
C ILE A 150 -8.01 8.04 -12.20
N LEU A 151 -9.16 7.45 -11.85
CA LEU A 151 -9.63 6.23 -12.48
C LEU A 151 -9.66 6.40 -14.01
N LEU A 152 -9.08 5.45 -14.73
CA LEU A 152 -9.31 5.28 -16.15
C LEU A 152 -10.39 4.21 -16.31
N LEU A 153 -11.49 4.55 -16.97
CA LEU A 153 -12.57 3.65 -17.31
C LEU A 153 -12.22 2.90 -18.60
N LEU A 154 -12.06 1.58 -18.47
CA LEU A 154 -11.80 0.66 -19.58
C LEU A 154 -13.01 -0.23 -19.83
N LYS A 155 -13.29 -0.55 -21.10
CA LYS A 155 -14.28 -1.56 -21.44
C LYS A 155 -13.93 -2.91 -20.81
N GLY A 156 -14.93 -3.57 -20.22
CA GLY A 156 -14.75 -4.84 -19.49
C GLY A 156 -14.13 -4.70 -18.10
N SER A 157 -13.95 -3.47 -17.61
CA SER A 157 -13.67 -3.23 -16.19
C SER A 157 -14.97 -3.31 -15.39
N LEU A 158 -14.86 -3.63 -14.09
CA LEU A 158 -15.99 -3.69 -13.16
C LEU A 158 -16.90 -2.46 -13.27
N PHE A 159 -16.31 -1.26 -13.17
CA PHE A 159 -17.06 -0.02 -13.21
C PHE A 159 -17.71 0.22 -14.58
N TYR A 160 -17.03 -0.14 -15.67
CA TYR A 160 -17.62 -0.01 -17.00
C TYR A 160 -18.86 -0.89 -17.12
N ASP A 161 -18.74 -2.16 -16.75
CA ASP A 161 -19.80 -3.15 -16.91
C ASP A 161 -21.02 -2.85 -16.02
N GLU A 162 -20.81 -2.30 -14.83
CA GLU A 162 -21.89 -1.92 -13.90
C GLU A 162 -22.58 -0.59 -14.27
N MET A 163 -21.91 0.29 -15.03
CA MET A 163 -22.47 1.58 -15.45
C MET A 163 -23.44 1.45 -16.63
N SER A 164 -24.49 2.27 -16.61
CA SER A 164 -25.37 2.49 -17.75
C SER A 164 -24.69 3.25 -18.89
N GLU A 165 -25.22 3.15 -20.11
CA GLU A 165 -24.70 3.90 -21.27
C GLU A 165 -24.64 5.41 -21.00
N LYS A 166 -25.69 5.96 -20.38
CA LYS A 166 -25.77 7.38 -20.04
C LYS A 166 -24.68 7.80 -19.05
N GLU A 167 -24.36 6.99 -18.04
CA GLU A 167 -23.28 7.29 -17.10
C GLU A 167 -21.91 7.22 -17.80
N ARG A 168 -21.72 6.30 -18.75
CA ARG A 168 -20.49 6.18 -19.54
C ARG A 168 -20.27 7.39 -20.46
N GLU A 169 -21.34 8.09 -20.85
CA GLU A 169 -21.21 9.33 -21.63
C GLU A 169 -20.43 10.40 -20.87
N GLU A 170 -20.43 10.43 -19.54
CA GLU A 170 -19.69 11.44 -18.75
C GLU A 170 -18.16 11.25 -18.81
N TRP A 171 -17.70 10.06 -19.21
CA TRP A 171 -16.29 9.70 -19.29
C TRP A 171 -15.76 9.98 -20.69
N LYS A 172 -15.32 11.22 -20.95
CA LYS A 172 -14.96 11.69 -22.29
C LYS A 172 -13.48 12.03 -22.47
N GLU A 173 -12.73 12.08 -21.37
CA GLU A 173 -11.38 12.58 -21.41
C GLU A 173 -10.37 11.47 -21.67
N ASP A 174 -9.70 11.58 -22.80
CA ASP A 174 -8.49 10.81 -23.12
C ASP A 174 -7.63 11.66 -24.06
N SER A 175 -6.32 11.70 -23.80
CA SER A 175 -5.40 12.55 -24.56
C SER A 175 -5.28 12.14 -26.03
N LEU A 176 -5.27 10.83 -26.31
CA LEU A 176 -5.14 10.32 -27.67
C LEU A 176 -6.47 10.44 -28.41
N TRP A 177 -7.59 10.14 -27.75
CA TRP A 177 -8.91 10.30 -28.34
C TRP A 177 -9.17 11.73 -28.81
N ARG A 178 -8.77 12.75 -28.03
CA ARG A 178 -8.91 14.16 -28.42
C ARG A 178 -8.21 14.50 -29.74
N GLU A 179 -7.11 13.81 -30.06
CA GLU A 179 -6.38 13.98 -31.32
C GLU A 179 -6.97 13.13 -32.46
N ILE A 180 -7.47 11.94 -32.15
CA ILE A 180 -7.97 10.96 -33.14
C ILE A 180 -9.42 11.22 -33.55
N ALA A 181 -10.28 11.65 -32.63
CA ALA A 181 -11.71 11.83 -32.87
C ALA A 181 -12.02 12.79 -34.05
N PRO A 182 -11.35 13.95 -34.22
CA PRO A 182 -11.59 14.84 -35.35
C PRO A 182 -11.20 14.26 -36.70
N LEU A 183 -10.37 13.20 -36.73
CA LEU A 183 -9.96 12.53 -37.96
C LEU A 183 -10.99 11.50 -38.44
N HIS A 184 -12.02 11.22 -37.63
CA HIS A 184 -13.08 10.24 -37.92
C HIS A 184 -12.54 8.85 -38.29
N LEU A 185 -11.36 8.48 -37.77
CA LEU A 185 -10.73 7.17 -38.01
C LEU A 185 -11.42 6.03 -37.25
N ILE A 186 -12.07 6.34 -36.13
CA ILE A 186 -12.77 5.42 -35.24
C ILE A 186 -14.15 6.02 -34.96
N PRO A 187 -15.25 5.26 -35.15
CA PRO A 187 -16.59 5.71 -34.78
C PRO A 187 -16.68 6.05 -33.29
N GLU A 188 -17.43 7.09 -32.91
CA GLU A 188 -17.58 7.49 -31.50
C GLU A 188 -18.15 6.37 -30.62
N ALA A 189 -19.05 5.55 -31.18
CA ALA A 189 -19.60 4.38 -30.50
C ALA A 189 -18.54 3.34 -30.09
N ASP A 190 -17.43 3.26 -30.84
CA ASP A 190 -16.34 2.29 -30.62
C ASP A 190 -15.20 2.87 -29.78
N ARG A 191 -15.34 4.10 -29.25
CA ARG A 191 -14.24 4.79 -28.56
C ARG A 191 -13.66 4.00 -27.39
N PHE A 192 -14.50 3.26 -26.65
CA PHE A 192 -14.08 2.43 -25.52
C PHE A 192 -13.45 1.08 -25.93
N GLU A 193 -13.50 0.70 -27.22
CA GLU A 193 -12.77 -0.49 -27.71
C GLU A 193 -11.26 -0.23 -27.78
N PHE A 194 -10.87 1.03 -27.93
CA PHE A 194 -9.49 1.43 -28.25
C PHE A 194 -8.86 2.32 -27.19
N PHE A 195 -9.66 3.09 -26.45
CA PHE A 195 -9.18 4.10 -25.52
C PHE A 195 -9.79 3.93 -24.13
N ASN A 196 -9.11 4.50 -23.14
CA ASN A 196 -9.52 4.51 -21.75
C ASN A 196 -9.86 5.94 -21.39
N PHE A 197 -11.01 6.17 -20.77
CA PHE A 197 -11.46 7.53 -20.51
C PHE A 197 -11.43 7.82 -19.03
N TYR A 198 -11.17 9.06 -18.66
CA TYR A 198 -11.41 9.54 -17.30
C TYR A 198 -12.51 10.60 -17.29
N ASN A 199 -13.06 10.84 -16.10
CA ASN A 199 -13.93 11.97 -15.86
C ASN A 199 -13.13 13.03 -15.09
N SER A 200 -12.92 14.21 -15.68
CA SER A 200 -12.22 15.32 -15.02
C SER A 200 -13.05 16.00 -13.94
N THR A 201 -14.36 15.76 -13.94
CA THR A 201 -15.33 16.32 -13.00
C THR A 201 -16.00 15.19 -12.24
N PHE A 202 -15.41 14.78 -11.12
CA PHE A 202 -15.97 13.77 -10.23
C PHE A 202 -16.35 14.37 -8.88
N SER A 203 -17.30 13.72 -8.23
CA SER A 203 -17.75 14.06 -6.88
C SER A 203 -16.57 14.21 -5.93
N HIS A 204 -16.65 15.16 -5.00
CA HIS A 204 -15.67 15.30 -3.91
C HIS A 204 -14.23 15.70 -4.33
N TYR A 205 -14.01 16.22 -5.54
CA TYR A 205 -12.71 16.75 -6.00
C TYR A 205 -12.01 17.67 -4.97
N HIS A 206 -12.78 18.50 -4.26
CA HIS A 206 -12.27 19.39 -3.22
C HIS A 206 -11.70 18.64 -1.99
N LEU A 207 -12.26 17.47 -1.64
CA LEU A 207 -11.72 16.60 -0.59
C LEU A 207 -10.43 15.93 -1.06
N TRP A 208 -10.32 15.53 -2.34
CA TRP A 208 -9.05 15.04 -2.89
C TRP A 208 -7.97 16.13 -2.96
N SER A 209 -8.36 17.38 -3.19
CA SER A 209 -7.44 18.51 -3.03
C SER A 209 -6.93 18.63 -1.58
N THR A 210 -7.79 18.36 -0.60
CA THR A 210 -7.39 18.28 0.81
C THR A 210 -6.45 17.11 1.07
N PHE A 211 -6.74 15.93 0.51
CA PHE A 211 -5.86 14.76 0.59
C PHE A 211 -4.47 15.07 0.05
N GLU A 212 -4.37 15.68 -1.13
CA GLU A 212 -3.10 16.07 -1.74
C GLU A 212 -2.32 17.09 -0.89
N HIS A 213 -3.01 18.08 -0.30
CA HIS A 213 -2.37 19.02 0.62
C HIS A 213 -1.83 18.32 1.87
N LEU A 214 -2.59 17.41 2.46
CA LEU A 214 -2.15 16.63 3.63
C LEU A 214 -0.98 15.70 3.28
N LEU A 215 -1.02 15.07 2.12
CA LEU A 215 0.06 14.22 1.63
C LEU A 215 1.34 15.04 1.45
N ARG A 216 1.28 16.18 0.73
CA ARG A 216 2.41 17.10 0.59
C ARG A 216 2.95 17.56 1.94
N PHE A 217 2.05 17.95 2.86
CA PHE A 217 2.43 18.32 4.21
C PHE A 217 3.27 17.21 4.87
N TYR A 218 2.80 15.97 4.86
CA TYR A 218 3.55 14.86 5.47
C TYR A 218 4.87 14.55 4.75
N GLU A 219 4.92 14.61 3.42
CA GLU A 219 6.14 14.38 2.64
C GLU A 219 7.23 15.43 2.95
N GLU A 220 6.84 16.68 3.18
CA GLU A 220 7.77 17.78 3.50
C GLU A 220 8.31 17.70 4.94
N GLN A 221 7.66 16.94 5.83
CA GLN A 221 8.06 16.87 7.24
C GLN A 221 9.26 15.96 7.51
N ASP A 222 9.59 15.03 6.61
CA ASP A 222 10.59 13.98 6.80
C ASP A 222 10.52 13.34 8.20
N ARG A 223 9.30 12.92 8.61
CA ARG A 223 9.06 12.48 9.99
C ARG A 223 9.81 11.19 10.27
N SER A 224 10.39 11.12 11.46
CA SER A 224 11.03 9.93 12.01
C SER A 224 10.63 9.73 13.46
N TYR A 225 11.00 8.60 14.05
CA TYR A 225 10.77 8.36 15.47
C TYR A 225 11.97 7.65 16.12
N LYS A 226 12.07 7.80 17.44
CA LYS A 226 12.88 6.97 18.32
C LYS A 226 11.95 6.21 19.26
N TRP A 227 12.13 4.90 19.37
CA TRP A 227 11.37 4.05 20.30
C TRP A 227 12.31 3.57 21.40
N ILE A 228 12.05 4.03 22.63
CA ILE A 228 12.84 3.76 23.83
C ILE A 228 12.02 2.84 24.73
N GLU A 229 12.57 1.68 25.09
CA GLU A 229 11.93 0.73 25.99
C GLU A 229 12.35 1.01 27.44
N THR A 230 11.39 1.03 28.36
CA THR A 230 11.60 1.26 29.80
C THR A 230 11.09 0.05 30.59
N PRO A 231 11.35 -0.08 31.91
CA PRO A 231 10.78 -1.16 32.74
C PRO A 231 9.25 -1.17 32.86
N ASP A 232 8.59 -0.04 32.64
CA ASP A 232 7.12 0.09 32.77
C ASP A 232 6.38 0.21 31.43
N GLY A 233 7.10 0.22 30.30
CA GLY A 233 6.53 0.29 28.97
C GLY A 233 7.50 0.87 27.95
N SER A 234 7.15 1.98 27.32
CA SER A 234 7.97 2.62 26.29
C SER A 234 7.66 4.09 26.11
N VAL A 235 8.63 4.81 25.54
CA VAL A 235 8.47 6.16 25.03
C VAL A 235 8.73 6.17 23.52
N VAL A 236 7.80 6.73 22.76
CA VAL A 236 7.98 6.98 21.33
C VAL A 236 8.12 8.48 21.11
N GLU A 237 9.29 8.90 20.65
CA GLU A 237 9.61 10.29 20.33
C GLU A 237 9.55 10.48 18.82
N GLU A 238 8.51 11.15 18.35
CA GLU A 238 8.35 11.52 16.95
C GLU A 238 9.04 12.86 16.68
N LYS A 239 9.91 12.86 15.66
CA LYS A 239 10.63 14.03 15.16
C LYS A 239 9.98 14.54 13.88
N GLY A 240 9.78 15.85 13.79
CA GLY A 240 9.19 16.60 12.67
C GLY A 240 9.13 18.09 13.03
N LEU A 241 8.32 18.92 12.34
CA LEU A 241 8.15 20.35 12.69
C LEU A 241 7.80 20.58 14.17
N LYS A 242 6.97 19.69 14.73
CA LYS A 242 6.68 19.63 16.16
C LYS A 242 7.01 18.24 16.65
N SER A 243 7.89 18.18 17.65
CA SER A 243 8.19 16.92 18.31
C SER A 243 7.01 16.48 19.17
N HIS A 244 6.63 15.22 19.05
CA HIS A 244 5.59 14.61 19.88
C HIS A 244 6.21 13.47 20.69
N ARG A 245 5.83 13.37 21.96
CA ARG A 245 6.27 12.29 22.84
C ARG A 245 5.06 11.52 23.31
N TYR A 246 5.04 10.22 23.02
CA TYR A 246 4.01 9.30 23.47
C TYR A 246 4.59 8.42 24.58
N THR A 247 4.03 8.51 25.78
CA THR A 247 4.37 7.62 26.90
C THR A 247 3.36 6.48 26.94
N LEU A 248 3.86 5.25 26.78
CA LEU A 248 3.06 4.04 26.65
C LEU A 248 3.29 3.15 27.86
N GLY A 249 2.21 2.63 28.44
CA GLY A 249 2.30 1.58 29.45
C GLY A 249 2.78 0.25 28.87
N ARG A 250 3.02 -0.72 29.75
CA ARG A 250 3.48 -2.06 29.38
C ARG A 250 2.56 -2.74 28.37
N ASN A 251 1.25 -2.74 28.63
CA ASN A 251 0.28 -3.38 27.74
C ASN A 251 0.26 -2.75 26.34
N GLU A 252 0.29 -1.42 26.23
CA GLU A 252 0.36 -0.69 24.96
C GLU A 252 1.65 -1.01 24.19
N THR A 253 2.77 -1.07 24.91
CA THR A 253 4.07 -1.45 24.35
C THR A 253 4.03 -2.87 23.78
N ASP A 254 3.55 -3.82 24.57
CA ASP A 254 3.48 -5.22 24.20
C ASP A 254 2.50 -5.43 23.03
N LEU A 255 1.40 -4.68 22.97
CA LEU A 255 0.47 -4.68 21.82
C LEU A 255 1.17 -4.22 20.53
N LEU A 256 1.95 -3.14 20.58
CA LEU A 256 2.70 -2.65 19.42
C LEU A 256 3.75 -3.66 18.95
N VAL A 257 4.41 -4.36 19.88
CA VAL A 257 5.39 -5.40 19.56
C VAL A 257 4.69 -6.64 18.97
N PHE A 258 3.60 -7.10 19.58
CA PHE A 258 2.85 -8.26 19.11
C PHE A 258 2.25 -8.04 17.72
N CYS A 259 1.78 -6.82 17.46
CA CYS A 259 1.25 -6.39 16.17
C CYS A 259 2.35 -5.93 15.19
N ASP A 260 3.62 -6.29 15.38
CA ASP A 260 4.68 -5.95 14.41
C ASP A 260 4.38 -6.52 13.01
N SER A 261 3.66 -7.64 12.94
CA SER A 261 2.98 -8.16 11.74
C SER A 261 1.46 -8.02 11.88
N VAL A 262 0.69 -8.20 10.80
CA VAL A 262 -0.77 -8.25 10.89
C VAL A 262 -1.21 -9.38 11.84
N LYS A 263 -2.07 -9.03 12.82
CA LYS A 263 -2.66 -9.95 13.81
C LYS A 263 -4.17 -9.79 13.84
N LYS A 264 -4.90 -10.88 14.01
CA LYS A 264 -6.36 -10.83 14.23
C LYS A 264 -6.67 -10.50 15.69
N PHE A 265 -7.77 -9.81 15.92
CA PHE A 265 -8.25 -9.52 17.29
C PHE A 265 -8.40 -10.77 18.15
N SER A 266 -8.84 -11.89 17.57
CA SER A 266 -8.88 -13.19 18.27
C SER A 266 -7.52 -13.68 18.78
N GLU A 267 -6.42 -13.35 18.10
CA GLU A 267 -5.06 -13.66 18.56
C GLU A 267 -4.68 -12.73 19.72
N LEU A 268 -5.04 -11.45 19.64
CA LEU A 268 -4.80 -10.50 20.73
C LEU A 268 -5.55 -10.92 22.00
N LYS A 269 -6.82 -11.33 21.90
CA LYS A 269 -7.59 -11.83 23.06
C LYS A 269 -6.93 -13.03 23.74
N ARG A 270 -6.27 -13.90 22.97
CA ARG A 270 -5.57 -15.07 23.52
C ARG A 270 -4.26 -14.67 24.19
N GLU A 271 -3.49 -13.78 23.55
CA GLU A 271 -2.18 -13.35 24.05
C GLU A 271 -2.30 -12.43 25.28
N PHE A 272 -3.28 -11.53 25.28
CA PHE A 272 -3.54 -10.56 26.33
C PHE A 272 -4.72 -10.97 27.20
N SER A 273 -4.77 -12.24 27.62
CA SER A 273 -5.92 -12.80 28.36
C SER A 273 -6.12 -12.18 29.75
N HIS A 274 -5.14 -11.44 30.26
CA HIS A 274 -5.25 -10.64 31.48
C HIS A 274 -6.04 -9.35 31.32
N LEU A 275 -6.26 -8.91 30.07
CA LEU A 275 -7.11 -7.78 29.74
C LEU A 275 -8.47 -8.28 29.30
N ASN A 276 -9.53 -7.60 29.74
CA ASN A 276 -10.85 -7.85 29.18
C ASN A 276 -10.97 -7.20 27.77
N GLU A 277 -12.04 -7.55 27.05
CA GLU A 277 -12.23 -7.11 25.67
C GLU A 277 -12.39 -5.57 25.54
N GLU A 278 -13.05 -4.93 26.50
CA GLU A 278 -13.26 -3.48 26.52
C GLU A 278 -11.92 -2.75 26.74
N GLU A 279 -11.13 -3.21 27.70
CA GLU A 279 -9.78 -2.68 27.96
C GLU A 279 -8.86 -2.82 26.75
N LEU A 280 -8.93 -3.97 26.06
CA LEU A 280 -8.13 -4.21 24.86
C LEU A 280 -8.51 -3.25 23.74
N TRP A 281 -9.82 -3.05 23.48
CA TRP A 281 -10.28 -2.09 22.48
C TRP A 281 -9.92 -0.65 22.84
N LEU A 282 -10.02 -0.26 24.11
CA LEU A 282 -9.64 1.08 24.57
C LEU A 282 -8.15 1.37 24.31
N LYS A 283 -7.27 0.39 24.58
CA LYS A 283 -5.84 0.49 24.28
C LYS A 283 -5.56 0.56 22.78
N LEU A 284 -6.21 -0.29 21.99
CA LEU A 284 -6.09 -0.27 20.53
C LEU A 284 -6.56 1.07 19.94
N ALA A 285 -7.68 1.62 20.44
CA ALA A 285 -8.19 2.92 20.03
C ALA A 285 -7.20 4.04 20.34
N THR A 286 -6.63 4.05 21.55
CA THR A 286 -5.61 5.01 21.96
C THR A 286 -4.38 4.97 21.03
N LEU A 287 -3.89 3.76 20.71
CA LEU A 287 -2.78 3.58 19.78
C LEU A 287 -3.13 4.00 18.33
N LYS A 288 -4.37 3.78 17.91
CA LYS A 288 -4.88 4.21 16.59
C LYS A 288 -5.05 5.71 16.47
N ASP A 289 -5.50 6.37 17.53
CA ASP A 289 -5.61 7.82 17.58
C ASP A 289 -4.23 8.47 17.50
N ALA A 290 -3.26 7.93 18.25
CA ALA A 290 -1.85 8.33 18.17
C ALA A 290 -1.18 7.99 16.82
N GLY A 291 -1.82 7.19 15.96
CA GLY A 291 -1.27 6.78 14.68
C GLY A 291 -0.10 5.79 14.80
N LEU A 292 0.01 5.07 15.92
CA LEU A 292 1.08 4.10 16.19
C LEU A 292 0.67 2.67 15.82
N LEU A 293 -0.64 2.39 15.80
CA LEU A 293 -1.24 1.12 15.40
C LEU A 293 -2.46 1.37 14.51
N TYR A 294 -2.64 0.59 13.46
CA TYR A 294 -3.87 0.59 12.69
C TYR A 294 -4.66 -0.68 12.96
N TYR A 295 -6.00 -0.58 12.96
CA TYR A 295 -6.87 -1.75 12.86
C TYR A 295 -8.04 -1.49 11.93
N ASP A 296 -8.44 -2.51 11.16
CA ASP A 296 -9.60 -2.48 10.27
C ASP A 296 -10.90 -2.82 11.02
N LYS A 297 -12.04 -2.77 10.32
CA LYS A 297 -13.37 -3.12 10.88
C LYS A 297 -13.51 -4.60 11.27
N GLU A 298 -12.66 -5.48 10.74
CA GLU A 298 -12.64 -6.90 11.07
C GLU A 298 -11.69 -7.22 12.24
N GLY A 299 -11.02 -6.21 12.80
CA GLY A 299 -10.08 -6.36 13.90
C GLY A 299 -8.73 -6.94 13.48
N ASN A 300 -8.32 -6.79 12.21
CA ASN A 300 -6.94 -7.02 11.81
C ASN A 300 -6.11 -5.80 12.25
N CYS A 301 -5.09 -6.03 13.07
CA CYS A 301 -4.25 -5.00 13.69
C CYS A 301 -2.82 -5.06 13.16
N ILE A 302 -2.19 -3.89 12.97
CA ILE A 302 -0.76 -3.78 12.64
C ILE A 302 -0.14 -2.51 13.26
N SER A 303 1.02 -2.66 13.87
CA SER A 303 1.86 -1.56 14.35
C SER A 303 2.58 -0.87 13.19
N VAL A 304 2.51 0.45 13.19
CA VAL A 304 3.27 1.31 12.26
C VAL A 304 4.76 1.32 12.60
N LEU A 305 5.10 1.08 13.88
CA LEU A 305 6.47 1.09 14.37
C LEU A 305 7.20 -0.21 14.06
N ASP A 306 8.52 -0.14 13.97
CA ASP A 306 9.42 -1.26 13.78
C ASP A 306 9.88 -1.79 15.15
N ALA A 307 9.35 -2.95 15.56
CA ALA A 307 9.70 -3.56 16.85
C ALA A 307 11.17 -3.96 16.97
N THR A 308 11.91 -4.05 15.85
CA THR A 308 13.36 -4.35 15.86
C THR A 308 14.22 -3.13 16.19
N LYS A 309 13.66 -1.92 16.11
CA LYS A 309 14.37 -0.65 16.40
C LYS A 309 14.21 -0.18 17.84
N LYS A 310 13.69 -1.02 18.74
CA LYS A 310 13.60 -0.72 20.17
C LYS A 310 15.01 -0.63 20.76
N ALA A 311 15.33 0.51 21.38
CA ALA A 311 16.53 0.67 22.16
C ALA A 311 16.19 0.55 23.65
N SER A 312 16.97 -0.24 24.39
CA SER A 312 16.96 -0.22 25.85
C SER A 312 17.71 1.02 26.35
N GLU A 313 17.23 1.63 27.43
CA GLU A 313 17.97 2.70 28.13
C GLU A 313 19.25 2.21 28.80
#